data_AF-A0A0M2H0Q7-F1
#
_entry.id   AF-A0A0M2H0Q7-F1
#
_cell.length_a   1.000
_cell.length_b   1.000
_cell.length_c   1.000
_cell.angle_alpha   90.00
_cell.angle_beta   90.00
_cell.angle_gamma   90.00
#
_symmetry.space_group_name_H-M   'P 1'
#
loop_
_entity.id
_entity.type
_entity.pdbx_description
1 polymer ?
#
loop_
_entity_poly.entity_id
_entity_poly.type
_entity_poly.pdbx_seq_one_letter_code
_entity_poly.pdbx_strand_id
1 'polypeptide(L)'
;MLALLAAVTPTPTPTPVDPTTVTPGPWGFAVIALLAIVVILLVGDMVRRIRRVSVRDDIRAELDAEEAALAAGGSADVDRPDDAAPRDDDAADGRR
;
A
#
# COMPACT_ATOMS: atom_id res chain seq x y z
N MET A 1 1.68 57.27 45.47
CA MET A 1 1.36 56.05 46.26
C MET A 1 0.94 54.90 45.33
N LEU A 2 1.77 54.57 44.32
CA LEU A 2 1.53 53.47 43.37
C LEU A 2 2.81 52.63 43.17
N ALA A 3 3.98 53.22 43.44
CA ALA A 3 5.28 52.53 43.43
C ALA A 3 5.42 51.45 44.51
N LEU A 4 4.67 51.52 45.62
CA LEU A 4 4.76 50.52 46.70
C LEU A 4 4.09 49.19 46.34
N LEU A 5 3.08 49.19 45.44
CA LEU A 5 2.41 47.97 44.99
C LEU A 5 3.23 47.20 43.93
N ALA A 6 4.08 47.89 43.16
CA ALA A 6 4.93 47.26 42.15
C ALA A 6 6.10 46.46 42.76
N ALA A 7 6.46 46.73 44.02
CA ALA A 7 7.60 46.13 44.71
C ALA A 7 7.27 44.81 45.45
N VAL A 8 6.01 44.35 45.43
CA VAL A 8 5.55 43.16 46.18
C VAL A 8 5.47 41.90 45.30
N THR A 9 5.92 41.93 44.04
CA THR A 9 5.98 40.71 43.24
C THR A 9 7.07 39.80 43.81
N PRO A 10 6.75 38.65 44.43
CA PRO A 10 7.79 37.71 44.86
C PRO A 10 8.52 37.21 43.62
N THR A 11 9.79 37.57 43.47
CA THR A 11 10.65 36.94 42.47
C THR A 11 10.78 35.46 42.84
N PRO A 12 10.38 34.51 41.97
CA PRO A 12 10.55 33.10 42.27
C PRO A 12 12.04 32.83 42.43
N THR A 13 12.46 32.47 43.65
CA THR A 13 13.80 31.93 43.86
C THR A 13 13.89 30.62 43.09
N PRO A 14 14.88 30.41 42.20
CA PRO A 14 15.04 29.13 41.53
C PRO A 14 15.34 28.09 42.60
N THR A 15 14.35 27.26 42.94
CA THR A 15 14.59 26.04 43.69
C THR A 15 15.47 25.14 42.83
N PRO A 16 16.64 24.70 43.32
CA PRO A 16 17.44 23.72 42.59
C PRO A 16 16.59 22.47 42.40
N VAL A 17 16.17 22.22 41.17
CA VAL A 17 15.54 20.96 40.79
C VAL A 17 16.62 19.89 40.84
N ASP A 18 16.37 18.80 41.58
CA ASP A 18 17.30 17.67 41.60
C ASP A 18 17.45 17.14 40.16
N PRO A 19 18.67 17.09 39.59
CA PRO A 19 18.89 16.66 38.20
C PRO A 19 18.40 15.24 37.90
N THR A 20 18.19 14.41 38.93
CA THR A 20 17.59 13.08 38.79
C THR A 20 16.07 13.12 38.57
N THR A 21 15.43 14.27 38.77
CA THR A 21 13.98 14.47 38.56
C THR A 21 13.61 14.54 37.09
N VAL A 22 14.53 15.00 36.22
CA VAL A 22 14.25 15.28 34.80
C VAL A 22 14.77 14.22 33.85
N THR A 23 15.53 13.26 34.36
CA THR A 23 15.91 12.06 33.60
C THR A 23 15.11 10.92 34.17
N PRO A 24 14.10 10.39 33.46
CA PRO A 24 13.46 9.15 33.89
C PRO A 24 14.59 8.17 34.16
N GLY A 25 14.72 7.68 35.40
CA GLY A 25 15.80 6.77 35.77
C GLY A 25 15.81 5.52 34.89
N PRO A 26 16.69 4.54 35.13
CA PRO A 26 16.80 3.34 34.31
C PRO A 26 15.46 2.65 33.99
N TRP A 27 14.50 2.72 34.93
CA TRP A 27 13.13 2.26 34.75
C TRP A 27 12.33 3.01 33.68
N GLY A 28 12.39 4.34 33.63
CA GLY A 28 11.69 5.11 32.60
C GLY A 28 12.26 4.86 31.20
N PHE A 29 13.58 4.71 31.09
CA PHE A 29 14.22 4.29 29.83
C PHE A 29 13.77 2.87 29.42
N ALA A 30 13.69 1.93 30.36
CA ALA A 30 13.22 0.58 30.10
C ALA A 30 11.75 0.56 29.60
N VAL A 31 10.89 1.40 30.17
CA VAL A 31 9.49 1.53 29.72
C VAL A 31 9.41 2.07 28.29
N ILE A 32 10.18 3.10 27.95
CA ILE A 32 10.22 3.65 26.59
C ILE A 32 10.82 2.65 25.60
N ALA A 33 11.87 1.93 25.98
CA ALA A 33 12.46 0.88 25.15
C ALA A 33 11.45 -0.25 24.87
N LEU A 34 10.70 -0.67 25.88
CA LEU A 34 9.62 -1.64 25.72
C LEU A 34 8.52 -1.12 24.78
N LEU A 35 8.11 0.15 24.96
CA LEU A 35 7.11 0.77 24.10
C LEU A 35 7.58 0.81 22.64
N ALA A 36 8.84 1.14 22.38
CA ALA A 36 9.41 1.10 21.04
C ALA A 36 9.35 -0.31 20.43
N ILE A 37 9.67 -1.36 21.20
CA ILE A 37 9.54 -2.75 20.75
C ILE A 37 8.08 -3.08 20.39
N VAL A 38 7.12 -2.70 21.24
CA VAL A 38 5.70 -2.92 20.98
C VAL A 38 5.26 -2.23 19.68
N VAL A 39 5.70 -0.99 19.44
CA VAL A 39 5.40 -0.26 18.20
C VAL A 39 6.02 -0.96 16.99
N ILE A 40 7.28 -1.40 17.07
CA ILE A 40 7.92 -2.14 15.97
C ILE A 40 7.18 -3.44 15.67
N LEU A 41 6.79 -4.19 16.71
CA LEU A 41 6.01 -5.41 16.55
C LEU A 41 4.64 -5.12 15.94
N LEU A 42 3.99 -4.02 16.31
CA LEU A 42 2.71 -3.62 15.76
C LEU A 42 2.80 -3.26 14.27
N VAL A 43 3.81 -2.47 13.89
CA VAL A 43 4.06 -2.13 12.49
C VAL A 43 4.42 -3.39 11.69
N GLY A 44 5.27 -4.24 12.24
CA GLY A 44 5.64 -5.52 11.63
C GLY A 44 4.44 -6.45 11.46
N ASP A 45 3.57 -6.55 12.47
CA ASP A 45 2.33 -7.32 12.38
C ASP A 45 1.40 -6.76 11.30
N MET A 46 1.22 -5.44 11.25
CA MET A 46 0.42 -4.78 10.22
C MET A 46 0.94 -5.09 8.80
N VAL A 47 2.26 -4.96 8.57
CA VAL A 47 2.87 -5.28 7.26
C VAL A 47 2.72 -6.77 6.94
N ARG A 48 2.96 -7.65 7.91
CA ARG A 48 2.82 -9.10 7.73
C ARG A 48 1.38 -9.49 7.47
N ARG A 49 0.42 -8.81 8.08
CA ARG A 49 -1.02 -8.96 7.82
C ARG A 49 -1.37 -8.53 6.41
N ILE A 50 -0.95 -7.33 5.98
CA ILE A 50 -1.20 -6.83 4.62
C ILE A 50 -0.63 -7.78 3.56
N ARG A 51 0.65 -8.17 3.70
CA ARG A 51 1.29 -9.12 2.77
C ARG A 51 0.58 -10.48 2.75
N ARG A 52 0.15 -10.99 3.90
CA ARG A 52 -0.58 -12.27 3.96
C ARG A 52 -1.94 -12.21 3.24
N VAL A 53 -2.58 -11.04 3.19
CA VAL A 53 -3.86 -10.85 2.51
C VAL A 53 -3.65 -10.66 1.01
N SER A 54 -2.75 -9.75 0.57
CA SER A 54 -2.60 -9.45 -0.87
C SER A 54 -1.89 -10.53 -1.70
N VAL A 55 -0.97 -11.32 -1.12
CA VAL A 55 -0.21 -12.33 -1.88
C VAL A 55 -1.12 -13.33 -2.60
N ARG A 56 -2.33 -13.57 -2.08
CA ARG A 56 -3.30 -14.47 -2.72
C ARG A 56 -4.08 -13.80 -3.85
N ASP A 57 -4.18 -12.48 -3.81
CA ASP A 57 -4.95 -11.68 -4.78
C ASP A 57 -4.06 -11.32 -5.97
N ASP A 58 -2.78 -11.02 -5.73
CA ASP A 58 -1.81 -10.70 -6.79
C ASP A 58 -1.59 -11.91 -7.74
N ILE A 59 -1.56 -13.14 -7.21
CA ILE A 59 -1.45 -14.37 -8.03
C ILE A 59 -2.73 -14.62 -8.85
N ARG A 60 -3.90 -14.34 -8.28
CA ARG A 60 -5.17 -14.50 -9.01
C ARG A 60 -5.34 -13.45 -10.09
N ALA A 61 -4.87 -12.22 -9.86
CA ALA A 61 -4.92 -11.15 -10.83
C ALA A 61 -4.08 -11.45 -12.09
N GLU A 62 -2.93 -12.10 -11.95
CA GLU A 62 -2.10 -12.54 -13.09
C GLU A 62 -2.84 -13.62 -13.92
N LEU A 63 -3.45 -14.61 -13.26
CA LEU A 63 -4.23 -15.66 -13.92
C LEU A 63 -5.49 -15.12 -14.60
N ASP A 64 -6.23 -14.22 -13.93
CA ASP A 64 -7.41 -13.57 -14.49
C ASP A 64 -7.04 -12.67 -15.70
N ALA A 65 -5.86 -12.05 -15.68
CA ALA A 65 -5.35 -11.27 -16.81
C ALA A 65 -4.93 -12.14 -18.00
N GLU A 66 -4.31 -13.31 -17.75
CA GLU A 66 -4.00 -14.30 -18.78
C GLU A 66 -5.28 -14.90 -19.39
N GLU A 67 -6.28 -15.27 -18.56
CA GLU A 67 -7.57 -15.76 -19.04
C GLU A 67 -8.34 -14.68 -19.83
N ALA A 68 -8.31 -13.42 -19.39
CA ALA A 68 -8.91 -12.31 -20.11
C ALA A 68 -8.21 -12.01 -21.44
N ALA A 69 -6.88 -12.12 -21.50
CA ALA A 69 -6.12 -11.98 -22.74
C ALA A 69 -6.43 -13.10 -23.74
N LEU A 70 -6.58 -14.35 -23.25
CA LEU A 70 -6.99 -15.49 -24.07
C LEU A 70 -8.44 -15.34 -24.57
N ALA A 71 -9.36 -14.85 -23.73
CA ALA A 71 -10.75 -14.60 -24.10
C ALA A 71 -10.91 -13.45 -25.11
N ALA A 72 -10.12 -12.39 -24.96
CA ALA A 72 -10.09 -11.26 -25.90
C ALA A 72 -9.46 -11.63 -27.25
N GLY A 73 -8.41 -12.46 -27.25
CA GLY A 73 -7.76 -12.95 -28.47
C GLY A 73 -8.59 -13.99 -29.24
N GLY A 74 -9.39 -14.81 -28.55
CA GLY A 74 -10.25 -15.83 -29.18
C GLY A 74 -11.50 -15.29 -29.86
N SER A 75 -11.92 -14.06 -29.55
CA SER A 75 -13.12 -13.45 -30.13
C SER A 75 -12.85 -12.72 -31.46
N ALA A 76 -11.58 -12.46 -31.79
CA ALA A 76 -11.19 -11.71 -33.00
C ALA A 76 -10.96 -12.59 -34.24
N ASP A 77 -10.87 -13.92 -34.11
CA ASP A 77 -10.58 -14.83 -35.23
C ASP A 77 -11.82 -15.57 -35.77
N VAL A 78 -12.98 -15.48 -35.12
CA VAL A 78 -14.20 -16.22 -35.51
C VAL A 78 -15.07 -15.47 -36.53
N ASP A 79 -14.84 -14.17 -36.76
CA ASP A 79 -15.68 -13.34 -37.64
C ASP A 79 -15.09 -13.07 -39.03
N ARG A 80 -14.28 -14.00 -39.56
CA ARG A 80 -13.89 -13.96 -40.98
C ARG A 80 -15.08 -14.49 -41.80
N PRO A 81 -15.76 -13.65 -42.61
CA PRO A 81 -16.83 -14.15 -43.46
C PRO A 81 -16.21 -15.11 -44.47
N ASP A 82 -16.74 -16.33 -44.55
CA ASP A 82 -16.59 -17.20 -45.71
C ASP A 82 -17.16 -16.45 -46.92
N ASP A 83 -16.29 -15.72 -47.63
CA ASP A 83 -16.61 -15.16 -48.94
C ASP A 83 -16.85 -16.33 -49.90
N ALA A 84 -18.14 -16.55 -50.13
CA ALA A 84 -18.70 -17.51 -51.05
C ALA A 84 -18.05 -17.37 -52.44
N ALA A 85 -17.62 -18.52 -52.96
CA ALA A 85 -17.06 -18.69 -54.29
C ALA A 85 -17.96 -18.13 -55.41
N PRO A 86 -17.37 -17.53 -56.46
CA PRO A 86 -17.93 -17.63 -57.80
C PRO A 86 -17.61 -19.01 -58.36
N ARG A 87 -18.66 -19.81 -58.61
CA ARG A 87 -18.58 -20.93 -59.55
C ARG A 87 -18.60 -20.31 -60.94
N ASP A 88 -17.45 -20.27 -61.59
CA ASP A 88 -17.38 -19.93 -63.00
C ASP A 88 -17.43 -21.22 -63.81
N ASP A 89 -18.67 -21.55 -64.18
CA ASP A 89 -19.03 -22.49 -65.23
C ASP A 89 -18.55 -21.93 -66.59
N ASP A 90 -17.27 -22.08 -66.96
CA ASP A 90 -16.79 -21.73 -68.30
C ASP A 90 -15.60 -22.60 -68.75
N ALA A 91 -15.91 -23.81 -69.25
CA ALA A 91 -15.00 -24.56 -70.12
C ALA A 91 -15.78 -25.43 -71.12
N ALA A 92 -16.73 -24.81 -71.80
CA ALA A 92 -17.24 -25.29 -73.07
C ALA A 92 -16.57 -24.51 -74.22
N ASP A 93 -15.29 -24.77 -74.52
CA ASP A 93 -14.74 -24.62 -75.89
C ASP A 93 -13.32 -25.21 -76.02
N GLY A 94 -13.04 -25.86 -77.15
CA GLY A 94 -11.68 -25.90 -77.72
C GLY A 94 -10.82 -27.19 -77.63
N ARG A 95 -11.09 -28.16 -78.53
CA ARG A 95 -10.13 -28.97 -79.36
C ARG A 95 -10.75 -30.34 -79.68
N ARG A 96 -11.20 -30.68 -80.90
CA ARG A 96 -10.51 -30.70 -82.21
C ARG A 96 -9.11 -31.28 -82.17
#